data_AF-A0A2N3R6E4-F1
#
_entry.id   AF-A0A2N3R6E4-F1
#
_cell.length_a   1.000
_cell.length_b   1.000
_cell.length_c   1.000
_cell.angle_alpha   90.00
_cell.angle_beta   90.00
_cell.angle_gamma   90.00
#
_symmetry.space_group_name_H-M   'P 1'
#
loop_
_entity.id
_entity.type
_entity.pdbx_description
1 polymer ?
#
loop_
_entity_poly.entity_id
_entity_poly.type
_entity_poly.pdbx_seq_one_letter_code
_entity_poly.pdbx_strand_id
1 'polypeptide(L)'
;MTNQNDDLRRTDPGFTERMLHFADVEVAQDPDTALDPQTRYLAILATLLGCQGTDEFRIQLARALDAGLTPVQVKEVVYQAVDYLGIGRVRPFLGITNEVLEARGVGNSADLLRKVVLQCLPYIGYPRTLNALSTVGEAEQAVASAE
;
A
#
# COMPACT_ATOMS: atom_id res chain seq x y z
N MET A 1 10.69 -12.63 4.97
CA MET A 1 9.36 -13.20 4.65
C MET A 1 9.45 -13.81 3.27
N THR A 2 9.17 -15.10 3.12
CA THR A 2 9.33 -15.81 1.85
C THR A 2 8.37 -15.23 0.82
N ASN A 3 8.90 -14.79 -0.32
CA ASN A 3 8.08 -14.36 -1.45
C ASN A 3 7.35 -15.60 -1.98
N GLN A 4 6.01 -15.58 -2.00
CA GLN A 4 5.18 -16.71 -2.40
C GLN A 4 5.51 -17.19 -3.84
N ASN A 5 5.99 -16.28 -4.70
CA ASN A 5 6.51 -16.62 -6.02
C ASN A 5 7.83 -17.40 -5.97
N ASP A 6 8.68 -17.22 -4.97
CA ASP A 6 9.92 -17.99 -4.82
C ASP A 6 9.64 -19.43 -4.40
N ASP A 7 8.57 -19.65 -3.62
CA ASP A 7 8.07 -21.00 -3.34
C ASP A 7 7.53 -21.67 -4.60
N LEU A 8 6.72 -20.95 -5.40
CA LEU A 8 6.21 -21.48 -6.68
C LEU A 8 7.31 -21.72 -7.71
N ARG A 9 8.36 -20.88 -7.76
CA ARG A 9 9.53 -21.13 -8.61
C ARG A 9 10.25 -22.43 -8.26
N ARG A 10 10.20 -22.83 -6.98
CA ARG A 10 10.81 -24.08 -6.51
C ARG A 10 9.92 -25.29 -6.74
N THR A 11 8.60 -25.18 -6.50
CA THR A 11 7.67 -26.32 -6.61
C THR A 11 7.12 -26.53 -8.01
N ASP A 12 6.84 -25.44 -8.74
CA ASP A 12 6.10 -25.43 -10.01
C ASP A 12 6.74 -24.48 -11.05
N PRO A 13 8.04 -24.61 -11.37
CA PRO A 13 8.78 -23.64 -12.18
C PRO A 13 8.15 -23.37 -13.56
N GLY A 14 7.66 -24.40 -14.24
CA GLY A 14 7.03 -24.24 -15.57
C GLY A 14 5.63 -23.60 -15.51
N PHE A 15 4.95 -23.64 -14.37
CA PHE A 15 3.74 -22.84 -14.17
C PHE A 15 4.12 -21.37 -13.96
N THR A 16 5.07 -21.10 -13.07
CA THR A 16 5.52 -19.73 -12.78
C THR A 16 6.07 -19.03 -14.02
N GLU A 17 6.88 -19.72 -14.84
CA GLU A 17 7.40 -19.16 -16.09
C GLU A 17 6.28 -18.70 -17.02
N ARG A 18 5.29 -19.57 -17.28
CA ARG A 18 4.16 -19.25 -18.17
C ARG A 18 3.26 -18.18 -17.60
N MET A 19 2.99 -18.21 -16.29
CA MET A 19 2.18 -17.22 -15.61
C MET A 19 2.83 -15.83 -15.70
N LEU A 20 4.14 -15.74 -15.42
CA LEU A 20 4.87 -14.47 -15.51
C LEU A 20 4.98 -13.98 -16.95
N HIS A 21 5.22 -14.87 -17.93
CA HIS A 21 5.22 -14.48 -19.34
C HIS A 21 3.87 -13.91 -19.77
N PHE A 22 2.77 -14.58 -19.42
CA PHE A 22 1.42 -14.11 -19.71
C PHE A 22 1.16 -12.73 -19.07
N ALA A 23 1.48 -12.58 -17.78
CA ALA A 23 1.22 -11.34 -17.06
C ALA A 23 2.12 -10.17 -17.51
N ASP A 24 3.42 -10.40 -17.67
CA ASP A 24 4.44 -9.34 -17.81
C ASP A 24 4.90 -9.10 -19.24
N VAL A 25 4.59 -10.01 -20.17
CA VAL A 25 4.92 -9.86 -21.59
C VAL A 25 3.63 -9.75 -22.39
N GLU A 26 2.82 -10.81 -22.43
CA GLU A 26 1.65 -10.84 -23.32
C GLU A 26 0.64 -9.74 -22.95
N VAL A 27 0.13 -9.74 -21.72
CA VAL A 27 -0.88 -8.75 -21.28
C VAL A 27 -0.26 -7.38 -20.99
N ALA A 28 1.04 -7.29 -20.71
CA ALA A 28 1.69 -6.02 -20.41
C ALA A 28 2.10 -5.21 -21.64
N GLN A 29 2.43 -5.90 -22.72
CA GLN A 29 3.07 -5.30 -23.88
C GLN A 29 2.20 -5.43 -25.14
N ASP A 30 0.98 -5.96 -25.02
CA ASP A 30 0.00 -5.95 -26.11
C ASP A 30 -0.24 -4.50 -26.59
N PRO A 31 0.10 -4.17 -27.84
CA PRO A 31 0.02 -2.80 -28.35
C PRO A 31 -1.40 -2.23 -28.38
N ASP A 32 -2.43 -3.08 -28.42
CA ASP A 32 -3.81 -2.65 -28.49
C ASP A 32 -4.40 -2.33 -27.10
N THR A 33 -3.78 -2.82 -26.02
CA THR A 33 -4.32 -2.70 -24.64
C THR A 33 -3.31 -2.22 -23.60
N ALA A 34 -2.06 -1.98 -23.98
CA ALA A 34 -1.01 -1.53 -23.08
C ALA A 34 -1.38 -0.23 -22.35
N LEU A 35 -1.17 -0.24 -21.03
CA LEU A 35 -1.35 0.91 -20.15
C LEU A 35 0.01 1.38 -19.65
N ASP A 36 0.12 2.66 -19.28
CA ASP A 36 1.29 3.11 -18.55
C ASP A 36 1.41 2.33 -17.21
N PRO A 37 2.64 2.15 -16.68
CA PRO A 37 2.84 1.33 -15.50
C PRO A 37 1.99 1.75 -14.30
N GLN A 38 1.79 3.05 -14.08
CA GLN A 38 1.06 3.51 -12.91
C GLN A 38 -0.43 3.16 -13.02
N THR A 39 -1.05 3.47 -14.16
CA THR A 39 -2.46 3.13 -14.42
C THR A 39 -2.68 1.62 -14.37
N ARG A 40 -1.77 0.84 -14.96
CA ARG A 40 -1.81 -0.63 -14.93
C ARG A 40 -1.85 -1.16 -13.50
N TYR A 41 -0.89 -0.73 -12.65
CA TYR A 41 -0.80 -1.22 -11.29
C TYR A 41 -1.96 -0.74 -10.41
N LEU A 42 -2.47 0.48 -10.61
CA LEU A 42 -3.69 0.94 -9.93
C LEU A 42 -4.87 0.01 -10.25
N ALA A 43 -5.06 -0.36 -11.52
CA ALA A 43 -6.11 -1.28 -11.95
C ALA A 43 -5.96 -2.69 -11.36
N ILE A 44 -4.73 -3.22 -11.31
CA ILE A 44 -4.41 -4.51 -10.69
C ILE A 44 -4.73 -4.48 -9.20
N LEU A 45 -4.25 -3.47 -8.45
CA LEU A 45 -4.51 -3.34 -7.02
C LEU A 45 -6.00 -3.22 -6.71
N ALA A 46 -6.74 -2.43 -7.49
CA ALA A 46 -8.18 -2.30 -7.35
C ALA A 46 -8.92 -3.61 -7.64
N THR A 47 -8.47 -4.37 -8.65
CA THR A 47 -9.04 -5.69 -8.97
C THR A 47 -8.81 -6.69 -7.84
N LEU A 48 -7.60 -6.73 -7.29
CA LEU A 48 -7.26 -7.62 -6.18
C LEU A 48 -8.01 -7.28 -4.89
N LEU A 49 -8.24 -5.99 -4.62
CA LEU A 49 -9.18 -5.55 -3.57
C LEU A 49 -10.59 -6.11 -3.81
N GLY A 50 -11.11 -5.93 -5.02
CA GLY A 50 -12.45 -6.39 -5.41
C GLY A 50 -12.65 -7.90 -5.31
N CYS A 51 -11.64 -8.69 -5.70
CA CYS A 51 -11.70 -10.15 -5.65
C CYS A 51 -11.15 -10.76 -4.34
N GLN A 52 -10.72 -9.93 -3.38
CA GLN A 52 -10.14 -10.35 -2.09
C GLN A 52 -8.84 -11.17 -2.21
N GLY A 53 -8.04 -10.92 -3.25
CA GLY A 53 -6.75 -11.58 -3.49
C GLY A 53 -5.60 -10.98 -2.68
N THR A 54 -5.57 -11.19 -1.36
CA THR A 54 -4.60 -10.57 -0.44
C THR A 54 -3.14 -10.95 -0.70
N ASP A 55 -2.91 -12.22 -1.01
CA ASP A 55 -1.57 -12.78 -1.23
C ASP A 55 -0.91 -12.14 -2.44
N GLU A 56 -1.62 -12.13 -3.56
CA GLU A 56 -1.16 -11.48 -4.79
C GLU A 56 -1.10 -9.96 -4.62
N PHE A 57 -2.02 -9.36 -3.86
CA PHE A 57 -1.99 -7.91 -3.59
C PHE A 57 -0.69 -7.48 -2.92
N ARG A 58 -0.16 -8.26 -1.96
CA ARG A 58 1.12 -7.95 -1.33
C ARG A 58 2.26 -7.89 -2.35
N ILE A 59 2.29 -8.85 -3.26
CA ILE A 59 3.31 -8.96 -4.31
C ILE A 59 3.18 -7.78 -5.29
N GLN A 60 1.97 -7.56 -5.81
CA GLN A 60 1.71 -6.51 -6.79
C GLN A 60 1.87 -5.12 -6.19
N LEU A 61 1.60 -4.93 -4.89
CA LEU A 61 1.85 -3.67 -4.20
C LEU A 61 3.34 -3.30 -4.20
N ALA A 62 4.23 -4.27 -3.89
CA ALA A 62 5.66 -4.02 -3.95
C ALA A 62 6.10 -3.61 -5.36
N ARG A 63 5.63 -4.35 -6.39
CA ARG A 63 5.90 -4.04 -7.80
C ARG A 63 5.35 -2.68 -8.22
N ALA A 64 4.16 -2.30 -7.75
CA ALA A 64 3.53 -1.03 -8.04
C ALA A 64 4.33 0.15 -7.49
N LEU A 65 4.84 0.04 -6.27
CA LEU A 65 5.72 1.04 -5.67
C LEU A 65 7.05 1.15 -6.43
N ASP A 66 7.62 0.02 -6.87
CA ASP A 66 8.83 0.01 -7.71
C ASP A 66 8.60 0.61 -9.10
N ALA A 67 7.39 0.48 -9.64
CA ALA A 67 6.94 1.09 -10.89
C ALA A 67 6.55 2.57 -10.74
N GLY A 68 6.70 3.15 -9.55
CA GLY A 68 6.56 4.58 -9.30
C GLY A 68 5.19 5.03 -8.80
N LEU A 69 4.30 4.14 -8.37
CA LEU A 69 3.16 4.57 -7.56
C LEU A 69 3.67 5.16 -6.25
N THR A 70 3.12 6.30 -5.86
CA THR A 70 3.41 6.90 -4.56
C THR A 70 2.66 6.17 -3.44
N PRO A 71 3.18 6.19 -2.20
CA PRO A 71 2.45 5.71 -1.03
C PRO A 71 1.06 6.34 -0.89
N VAL A 72 0.91 7.61 -1.26
CA VAL A 72 -0.37 8.32 -1.24
C VAL A 72 -1.35 7.68 -2.22
N GLN A 73 -0.96 7.45 -3.48
CA GLN A 73 -1.83 6.82 -4.47
C GLN A 73 -2.30 5.43 -4.03
N VAL A 74 -1.38 4.61 -3.49
CA VAL A 74 -1.72 3.28 -2.94
C VAL A 74 -2.74 3.41 -1.81
N LYS A 75 -2.47 4.30 -0.84
CA LYS A 75 -3.34 4.51 0.32
C LYS A 75 -4.74 4.96 -0.10
N GLU A 76 -4.83 5.87 -1.05
CA GLU A 76 -6.12 6.33 -1.58
C GLU A 76 -6.90 5.19 -2.22
N VAL A 77 -6.29 4.33 -3.04
CA VAL A 77 -7.01 3.18 -3.61
C VAL A 77 -7.59 2.27 -2.53
N VAL A 78 -6.82 2.00 -1.47
CA VAL A 78 -7.28 1.17 -0.34
C VAL A 78 -8.37 1.87 0.45
N TYR A 79 -8.26 3.18 0.72
CA TYR A 79 -9.27 3.94 1.46
C TYR A 79 -10.59 4.04 0.70
N GLN A 80 -10.54 4.39 -0.59
CA GLN A 80 -11.73 4.52 -1.43
C GLN A 80 -12.47 3.18 -1.56
N ALA A 81 -11.75 2.05 -1.54
CA ALA A 81 -12.38 0.73 -1.59
C ALA A 81 -13.33 0.44 -0.41
N VAL A 82 -13.23 1.16 0.71
CA VAL A 82 -14.12 0.99 1.87
C VAL A 82 -15.57 1.26 1.51
N ASP A 83 -15.82 2.28 0.68
CA ASP A 83 -17.18 2.68 0.29
C ASP A 83 -17.84 1.67 -0.66
N TYR A 84 -17.04 0.90 -1.40
CA TYR A 84 -17.54 -0.10 -2.36
C TYR A 84 -17.61 -1.50 -1.77
N LEU A 85 -16.63 -1.89 -0.95
CA LEU A 85 -16.47 -3.28 -0.49
C LEU A 85 -16.84 -3.47 0.99
N GLY A 86 -16.91 -2.38 1.75
CA GLY A 86 -17.08 -2.35 3.19
C GLY A 86 -15.77 -2.59 3.95
N ILE A 87 -15.66 -1.98 5.13
CA ILE A 87 -14.42 -2.00 5.94
C ILE A 87 -13.93 -3.42 6.29
N GLY A 88 -14.84 -4.39 6.46
CA GLY A 88 -14.47 -5.76 6.79
C GLY A 88 -13.60 -6.43 5.73
N ARG A 89 -13.88 -6.17 4.44
CA ARG A 89 -13.11 -6.72 3.31
C ARG A 89 -11.82 -5.95 3.04
N VAL A 90 -11.80 -4.65 3.35
CA VAL A 90 -10.64 -3.78 3.08
C VAL A 90 -9.58 -3.86 4.17
N ARG A 91 -9.96 -4.13 5.43
CA ARG A 91 -9.02 -4.16 6.57
C ARG A 91 -7.75 -4.99 6.34
N PRO A 92 -7.80 -6.22 5.78
CA PRO A 92 -6.59 -6.99 5.50
C PRO A 92 -5.62 -6.28 4.54
N PHE A 93 -6.15 -5.62 3.50
CA PHE A 93 -5.36 -4.87 2.52
C PHE A 93 -4.72 -3.64 3.13
N LEU A 94 -5.41 -2.96 4.06
CA LEU A 94 -4.83 -1.85 4.80
C LEU A 94 -3.65 -2.32 5.67
N GLY A 95 -3.77 -3.48 6.32
CA GLY A 95 -2.68 -4.11 7.07
C GLY A 95 -1.48 -4.42 6.19
N ILE A 96 -1.70 -5.13 5.08
CA ILE A 96 -0.64 -5.45 4.08
C ILE A 96 0.02 -4.18 3.56
N THR A 97 -0.76 -3.15 3.26
CA THR A 97 -0.25 -1.87 2.78
C THR A 97 0.66 -1.20 3.81
N ASN A 98 0.24 -1.18 5.08
CA ASN A 98 1.06 -0.64 6.16
C ASN A 98 2.38 -1.39 6.29
N GLU A 99 2.34 -2.72 6.34
CA GLU A 99 3.54 -3.54 6.50
C GLU A 99 4.55 -3.30 5.37
N VAL A 100 4.08 -3.20 4.12
CA VAL A 100 4.96 -2.95 2.96
C VAL A 100 5.56 -1.55 2.99
N LEU A 101 4.76 -0.53 3.37
CA LEU A 101 5.24 0.85 3.46
C LEU A 101 6.21 1.05 4.62
N GLU A 102 5.93 0.43 5.77
CA GLU A 102 6.80 0.43 6.95
C GLU A 102 8.15 -0.24 6.65
N ALA A 103 8.14 -1.40 5.98
CA ALA A 103 9.36 -2.08 5.54
C ALA A 103 10.21 -1.23 4.56
N ARG A 104 9.60 -0.24 3.89
CA ARG A 104 10.27 0.72 3.01
C ARG A 104 10.64 2.03 3.71
N GLY A 105 10.44 2.14 5.03
CA GLY A 105 10.72 3.35 5.79
C GLY A 105 9.81 4.54 5.42
N VAL A 106 8.62 4.26 4.89
CA VAL A 106 7.68 5.32 4.47
C VAL A 106 6.89 5.82 5.68
N GLY A 107 7.08 7.09 6.02
CA GLY A 107 6.37 7.76 7.09
C GLY A 107 6.84 9.21 7.24
N ASN A 108 6.15 9.98 8.07
CA ASN A 108 6.57 11.34 8.43
C ASN A 108 7.15 11.32 9.85
N SER A 109 8.17 12.13 10.09
CA SER A 109 8.71 12.29 11.44
C SER A 109 7.68 12.92 12.37
N ALA A 110 7.73 12.55 13.65
CA ALA A 110 6.87 13.15 14.66
C ALA A 110 7.06 14.69 14.74
N ASP A 111 8.29 15.18 14.53
CA ASP A 111 8.58 16.62 14.41
C ASP A 111 7.80 17.29 13.25
N LEU A 112 7.83 16.70 12.05
CA LEU A 112 7.07 17.23 10.92
C LEU A 112 5.57 17.21 11.21
N LEU A 113 5.05 16.11 11.76
CA LEU A 113 3.63 15.98 12.11
C LEU A 113 3.21 17.01 13.17
N ARG A 114 4.02 17.25 14.20
CA ARG A 114 3.77 18.29 15.21
C ARG A 114 3.72 19.68 14.57
N LYS A 115 4.66 20.00 13.67
CA LYS A 115 4.68 21.28 12.95
C LYS A 115 3.42 21.47 12.10
N VAL A 116 2.99 20.44 11.38
CA VAL A 116 1.74 20.47 10.59
C VAL A 116 0.52 20.71 11.50
N VAL A 117 0.42 19.96 12.61
CA VAL A 117 -0.68 20.11 13.57
C VAL A 117 -0.72 21.52 14.17
N LEU A 118 0.44 22.11 14.49
CA LEU A 118 0.53 23.48 15.00
C LEU A 118 0.12 24.54 13.97
N GLN A 119 0.37 24.32 12.67
CA GLN A 119 -0.14 25.22 11.62
C GLN A 119 -1.68 25.21 11.55
N CYS A 120 -2.33 24.12 11.97
CA CYS A 120 -3.79 24.03 12.04
C CYS A 120 -4.40 24.73 13.27
N LEU A 121 -3.62 25.06 14.30
CA LEU A 121 -4.10 25.58 15.59
C LEU A 121 -4.98 26.85 15.47
N PRO A 122 -4.67 27.86 14.62
CA PRO A 122 -5.52 29.04 14.46
C PRO A 122 -6.92 28.72 13.89
N TYR A 123 -7.07 27.58 13.22
CA TYR A 123 -8.29 27.19 12.53
C TYR A 123 -9.16 26.25 13.34
N ILE A 124 -8.56 25.36 14.15
CA ILE A 124 -9.30 24.33 14.92
C ILE A 124 -9.22 24.52 16.44
N GLY A 125 -8.42 25.48 16.91
CA GLY A 125 -8.25 25.83 18.31
C GLY A 125 -7.38 24.85 19.11
N TYR A 126 -7.09 25.22 20.36
CA TYR A 126 -6.22 24.47 21.26
C TYR A 126 -6.70 23.04 21.57
N PRO A 127 -7.96 22.76 21.96
CA PRO A 127 -8.36 21.43 22.44
C PRO A 127 -8.11 20.32 21.42
N ARG A 128 -8.46 20.55 20.14
CA ARG A 128 -8.27 19.56 19.07
C ARG A 128 -6.80 19.39 18.70
N THR A 129 -6.05 20.50 18.69
CA THR A 129 -4.62 20.48 18.41
C THR A 129 -3.86 19.71 19.48
N LEU A 130 -4.18 19.91 20.76
CA LEU A 130 -3.55 19.19 21.87
C LEU A 130 -3.81 17.68 21.80
N ASN A 131 -5.03 17.25 21.47
CA ASN A 131 -5.34 15.84 21.26
C ASN A 131 -4.47 15.24 20.14
N ALA A 132 -4.37 15.94 19.00
CA ALA A 132 -3.54 15.48 17.88
C ALA A 132 -2.04 15.41 18.25
N LEU A 133 -1.53 16.39 19.00
CA LEU A 133 -0.15 16.38 19.50
C LEU A 133 0.11 15.22 20.46
N SER A 134 -0.86 14.89 21.33
CA SER A 134 -0.79 13.70 22.21
C SER A 134 -0.66 12.42 21.40
N THR A 135 -1.55 12.23 20.41
CA THR A 135 -1.54 11.05 19.55
C THR A 135 -0.22 10.91 18.78
N VAL A 136 0.36 12.01 18.29
CA VAL A 136 1.67 11.97 17.63
C VAL A 136 2.77 11.55 18.62
N GLY A 137 2.72 12.03 19.87
CA GLY A 137 3.66 11.62 20.92
C GLY A 137 3.53 10.14 21.30
N GLU A 138 2.30 9.65 21.45
CA GLU A 138 2.02 8.23 21.71
C GLU A 138 2.54 7.35 20.58
N ALA A 139 2.32 7.74 19.32
CA ALA A 139 2.83 7.01 18.16
C ALA A 139 4.36 6.99 18.10
N GLU A 140 5.03 8.12 18.40
CA GLU A 140 6.49 8.19 18.46
C GLU A 140 7.07 7.25 19.53
N GLN A 141 6.45 7.20 20.72
CA GLN A 141 6.86 6.28 21.78
C GLN A 141 6.65 4.82 21.40
N ALA A 142 5.55 4.50 20.73
CA ALA A 142 5.26 3.15 20.27
C ALA A 142 6.31 2.66 19.27
N VAL A 143 6.72 3.52 18.32
CA VAL A 143 7.79 3.21 17.36
C VAL A 143 9.13 3.01 18.07
N ALA A 144 9.50 3.92 18.99
CA ALA A 144 10.75 3.82 19.75
C ALA A 144 10.82 2.58 20.66
N SER A 145 9.68 2.00 21.03
CA SER A 145 9.60 0.79 21.86
C SER A 145 9.59 -0.51 21.05
N ALA A 146 9.47 -0.43 19.72
CA ALA A 146 9.43 -1.57 18.80
C ALA A 146 10.80 -1.87 18.15
N GLU A 147 11.77 -0.96 18.31
CA GLU A 147 13.19 -1.11 17.94
C GLU A 147 14.01 -1.81 19.05
#